data_AF-A0A0F9FZI8-F1
#
_entry.id   AF-A0A0F9FZI8-F1
#
_cell.length_a   1.000
_cell.length_b   1.000
_cell.length_c   1.000
_cell.angle_alpha   90.00
_cell.angle_beta   90.00
_cell.angle_gamma   90.00
#
_symmetry.space_group_name_H-M   'P 1'
#
loop_
_entity.id
_entity.type
_entity.pdbx_description
1 polymer ?
#
loop_
_entity_poly.entity_id
_entity_poly.type
_entity_poly.pdbx_seq_one_letter_code
_entity_poly.pdbx_strand_id
1 'polypeptide(L)'
;MLTCPEASFFAIYGSDFMYASHGQMLSRPYCGQRVHDLLSVLDLLEANGYRSVHLVARGLGTIWSTFAACLHRLVKRVTLHNALRSYHELTQVPVPRWPLSATVRGVLADFDLPDCHRLLRADKKIAIVQPWDARMRPLPKRGRKGR
;
A
#
# COMPACT_ATOMS: atom_id res chain seq x y z
N MET A 1 -27.01 16.84 1.54
CA MET A 1 -26.50 15.61 2.19
C MET A 1 -25.86 14.75 1.11
N LEU A 2 -24.55 14.93 0.86
CA LEU A 2 -23.80 14.33 -0.25
C LEU A 2 -23.32 12.89 0.07
N THR A 3 -24.22 12.04 0.54
CA THR A 3 -23.89 10.63 0.73
C THR A 3 -24.20 9.91 -0.57
N CYS A 4 -23.16 9.44 -1.27
CA CYS A 4 -23.29 8.53 -2.40
C CYS A 4 -24.31 7.43 -2.05
N PRO A 5 -25.34 7.17 -2.89
CA PRO A 5 -26.33 6.13 -2.63
C PRO A 5 -25.76 4.71 -2.76
N GLU A 6 -24.53 4.57 -3.27
CA GLU A 6 -23.86 3.27 -3.33
C GLU A 6 -23.29 2.89 -1.96
N ALA A 7 -23.69 1.72 -1.47
CA ALA A 7 -23.33 1.21 -0.14
C ALA A 7 -21.83 0.86 0.03
N SER A 8 -20.98 1.06 -0.98
CA SER A 8 -19.58 0.68 -0.96
C SER A 8 -18.67 1.91 -0.88
N PHE A 9 -17.88 1.99 0.19
CA PHE A 9 -16.86 3.04 0.37
C PHE A 9 -15.87 3.11 -0.81
N PHE A 10 -15.55 1.96 -1.42
CA PHE A 10 -14.60 1.82 -2.53
C PHE A 10 -15.25 1.82 -3.91
N ALA A 11 -16.47 2.34 -4.04
CA ALA A 11 -17.09 2.55 -5.35
C ALA A 11 -16.18 3.41 -6.26
N ILE A 12 -16.21 3.17 -7.58
CA ILE A 12 -15.35 3.89 -8.55
C ILE A 12 -15.53 5.42 -8.44
N TYR A 13 -16.73 5.88 -8.12
CA TYR A 13 -17.06 7.28 -7.82
C TYR A 13 -17.66 7.43 -6.41
N GLY A 14 -17.11 6.67 -5.45
CA GLY A 14 -17.51 6.71 -4.06
C GLY A 14 -16.83 7.82 -3.27
N SER A 15 -17.01 7.77 -1.95
CA SER A 15 -16.38 8.72 -1.02
C SER A 15 -14.85 8.65 -1.09
N ASP A 16 -14.26 7.45 -1.22
CA ASP A 16 -12.81 7.28 -1.41
C ASP A 16 -12.28 8.11 -2.58
N PHE A 17 -12.92 7.97 -3.75
CA PHE A 17 -12.55 8.70 -4.96
C PHE A 17 -12.59 10.21 -4.74
N MET A 18 -13.65 10.71 -4.08
CA MET A 18 -13.78 12.13 -3.78
C MET A 18 -12.65 12.62 -2.86
N TYR A 19 -12.36 11.92 -1.76
CA TYR A 19 -11.26 12.30 -0.87
C TYR A 19 -9.90 12.25 -1.56
N ALA A 20 -9.64 11.20 -2.34
CA ALA A 20 -8.40 11.05 -3.07
C ALA A 20 -8.21 12.15 -4.13
N SER A 21 -9.27 12.48 -4.87
CA SER A 21 -9.25 13.52 -5.91
C SER A 21 -9.00 14.91 -5.32
N HIS A 22 -9.64 15.26 -4.20
CA HIS A 22 -9.38 16.52 -3.51
C HIS A 22 -7.93 16.57 -2.98
N GLY A 23 -7.40 15.47 -2.46
CA GLY A 23 -5.99 15.36 -2.08
C GLY A 23 -5.05 15.64 -3.25
N GLN A 24 -5.35 15.10 -4.45
CA GLN A 24 -4.57 15.39 -5.67
C GLN A 24 -4.65 16.87 -6.06
N MET A 25 -5.83 17.47 -6.02
CA MET A 25 -6.03 18.89 -6.34
C MET A 25 -5.22 19.80 -5.40
N LEU A 26 -5.14 19.45 -4.11
CA LEU A 26 -4.40 20.20 -3.10
C LEU A 26 -2.91 19.86 -3.04
N SER A 27 -2.38 19.07 -4.00
CA SER A 27 -0.99 18.58 -4.00
C SER A 27 -0.61 17.84 -2.71
N ARG A 28 -1.58 17.18 -2.07
CA ARG A 28 -1.44 16.40 -0.83
C ARG A 28 -2.07 15.02 -1.05
N PRO A 29 -1.41 14.11 -1.78
CA PRO A 29 -1.99 12.83 -2.15
C PRO A 29 -2.41 12.04 -0.90
N TYR A 30 -3.62 11.46 -0.96
CA TYR A 30 -4.20 10.74 0.18
C TYR A 30 -3.32 9.58 0.67
N CYS A 31 -2.69 8.85 -0.26
CA CYS A 31 -1.73 7.81 0.04
C CYS A 31 -0.55 8.34 0.88
N GLY A 32 -0.01 9.52 0.52
CA GLY A 32 1.08 10.17 1.26
C GLY A 32 0.67 10.58 2.68
N GLN A 33 -0.56 11.08 2.86
CA GLN A 33 -1.10 11.40 4.18
C GLN A 33 -1.20 10.15 5.07
N ARG A 34 -1.69 9.02 4.52
CA ARG A 34 -1.75 7.75 5.27
C ARG A 34 -0.38 7.20 5.65
N VAL A 35 0.62 7.38 4.78
CA VAL A 35 2.01 7.04 5.10
C VAL A 35 2.53 7.94 6.21
N HIS A 36 2.27 9.24 6.14
CA HIS A 36 2.66 10.19 7.17
C HIS A 36 2.07 9.82 8.54
N ASP A 37 0.77 9.51 8.61
CA ASP A 37 0.13 9.05 9.86
C ASP A 37 0.84 7.83 10.45
N LEU A 38 1.21 6.85 9.60
CA LEU A 38 1.92 5.66 10.03
C LEU A 38 3.35 5.97 10.50
N LEU A 39 4.05 6.90 9.84
CA LEU A 39 5.36 7.38 10.28
C LEU A 39 5.27 8.06 11.64
N SER A 40 4.28 8.92 11.87
CA SER A 40 4.08 9.58 13.16
C SER A 40 3.82 8.59 14.30
N VAL A 41 3.09 7.48 14.03
CA VAL A 41 2.92 6.41 15.02
C VAL A 41 4.25 5.70 15.30
N LEU A 42 5.09 5.47 14.29
CA LEU A 42 6.41 4.86 14.47
C LEU A 42 7.36 5.79 15.26
N ASP A 43 7.31 7.09 15.01
CA ASP A 43 8.05 8.10 15.78
C ASP A 43 7.61 8.09 17.25
N LEU A 44 6.29 8.03 17.50
CA LEU A 44 5.75 7.91 18.85
C LEU A 44 6.24 6.65 19.55
N LEU A 45 6.27 5.51 18.86
CA LEU A 45 6.82 4.27 19.44
C LEU A 45 8.33 4.41 19.71
N GLU A 46 9.12 4.99 18.81
CA GLU A 46 10.56 5.20 19.04
C GLU A 46 10.80 6.09 20.28
N ALA A 47 10.02 7.17 20.42
CA ALA A 47 10.06 8.09 21.56
C ALA A 47 9.70 7.41 22.89
N ASN A 48 8.80 6.43 22.87
CA ASN A 48 8.43 5.62 24.04
C ASN A 48 9.42 4.47 24.33
N GLY A 49 10.58 4.45 23.68
CA GLY A 49 11.66 3.52 24.00
C GLY A 49 11.64 2.20 23.21
N TYR A 50 10.69 2.01 22.28
CA TYR A 50 10.70 0.85 21.41
C TYR A 50 11.93 0.92 20.47
N ARG A 51 12.56 -0.22 20.21
CA ARG A 51 13.79 -0.33 19.39
C ARG A 51 13.62 -1.14 18.10
N SER A 52 12.56 -1.92 18.02
CA SER A 52 12.24 -2.71 16.83
C SER A 52 10.75 -2.93 16.73
N VAL A 53 10.21 -2.79 15.51
CA VAL A 53 8.81 -3.03 15.19
C VAL A 53 8.70 -4.06 14.07
N HIS A 54 7.72 -4.96 14.23
CA HIS A 54 7.20 -5.80 13.16
C HIS A 54 5.89 -5.20 12.66
N LEU A 55 5.89 -4.70 11.43
CA LEU A 55 4.72 -4.14 10.78
C LEU A 55 3.94 -5.23 10.05
N VAL A 56 2.65 -5.36 10.34
CA VAL A 56 1.74 -6.33 9.67
C VAL A 56 0.62 -5.55 9.01
N ALA A 57 0.41 -5.80 7.71
CA ALA A 57 -0.56 -5.07 6.92
C ALA A 57 -1.37 -5.98 6.00
N ARG A 58 -2.56 -5.53 5.61
CA ARG A 58 -3.47 -6.27 4.74
C ARG A 58 -4.11 -5.36 3.69
N GLY A 59 -4.25 -5.85 2.45
CA GLY A 59 -4.92 -5.13 1.37
C GLY A 59 -4.28 -3.78 1.10
N LEU A 60 -5.08 -2.69 1.12
CA LEU A 60 -4.60 -1.32 0.90
C LEU A 60 -3.47 -0.91 1.84
N GLY A 61 -3.56 -1.32 3.12
CA GLY A 61 -2.56 -0.98 4.13
C GLY A 61 -1.17 -1.50 3.81
N THR A 62 -1.05 -2.50 2.92
CA THR A 62 0.26 -3.01 2.49
C THR A 62 1.06 -1.98 1.70
N ILE A 63 0.40 -1.10 0.95
CA ILE A 63 1.07 -0.04 0.17
C ILE A 63 1.67 0.98 1.13
N TRP A 64 0.86 1.52 2.05
CA TRP A 64 1.33 2.49 3.04
C TRP A 64 2.43 1.90 3.93
N SER A 65 2.26 0.64 4.33
CA SER A 65 3.23 -0.09 5.14
C SER A 65 4.54 -0.34 4.39
N THR A 66 4.49 -0.56 3.08
CA THR A 66 5.69 -0.71 2.25
C THR A 66 6.50 0.59 2.25
N PHE A 67 5.84 1.73 2.03
CA PHE A 67 6.51 3.04 2.05
C PHE A 67 7.04 3.39 3.45
N ALA A 68 6.22 3.28 4.48
CA ALA A 68 6.65 3.57 5.84
C ALA A 68 7.82 2.68 6.27
N ALA A 69 7.81 1.40 5.90
CA ALA A 69 8.92 0.50 6.18
C ALA A 69 10.20 0.85 5.41
N CYS A 70 10.11 1.42 4.21
CA CYS A 70 11.29 1.91 3.48
C CYS A 70 11.89 3.14 4.17
N LEU A 71 11.04 4.02 4.70
CA LEU A 71 11.45 5.31 5.25
C LEU A 71 11.89 5.24 6.73
N HIS A 72 11.30 4.35 7.53
CA HIS A 72 11.50 4.35 8.98
C HIS A 72 12.42 3.23 9.49
N ARG A 73 13.47 3.59 10.25
CA ARG A 73 14.49 2.63 10.73
C ARG A 73 14.00 1.64 11.79
N LEU A 74 13.00 2.03 12.58
CA LEU A 74 12.41 1.21 13.65
C LEU A 74 11.79 -0.08 13.13
N VAL A 75 11.26 -0.08 11.91
CA VAL A 75 10.67 -1.27 11.29
C VAL A 75 11.78 -2.22 10.88
N LYS A 76 11.83 -3.42 11.48
CA LYS A 76 12.82 -4.47 11.16
C LYS A 76 12.23 -5.65 10.40
N ARG A 77 10.90 -5.83 10.52
CA ARG A 77 10.16 -6.89 9.84
C ARG A 77 8.85 -6.34 9.30
N VAL A 78 8.46 -6.83 8.13
CA VAL A 78 7.21 -6.50 7.45
C VAL A 78 6.52 -7.79 7.00
N THR A 79 5.23 -7.93 7.31
CA THR A 79 4.37 -8.97 6.71
C THR A 79 3.21 -8.30 5.97
N LEU A 80 3.14 -8.52 4.65
CA LEU A 80 2.14 -7.95 3.78
C LEU A 80 1.18 -9.05 3.32
N HIS A 81 -0.05 -9.04 3.80
CA HIS A 81 -1.13 -9.90 3.34
C HIS A 81 -1.87 -9.22 2.19
N ASN A 82 -2.13 -9.95 1.10
CA ASN A 82 -2.98 -9.46 0.03
C ASN A 82 -2.43 -8.16 -0.62
N ALA A 83 -1.10 -8.10 -0.73
CA ALA A 83 -0.41 -6.93 -1.25
C ALA A 83 -0.63 -6.74 -2.75
N LEU A 84 -0.70 -5.48 -3.18
CA LEU A 84 -0.58 -5.14 -4.59
C LEU A 84 0.81 -5.55 -5.08
N ARG A 85 0.88 -6.23 -6.22
CA ARG A 85 2.14 -6.67 -6.78
C ARG A 85 2.97 -5.52 -7.32
N SER A 86 2.33 -4.61 -8.05
CA SER A 86 2.97 -3.58 -8.86
C SER A 86 1.93 -2.53 -9.26
N TYR A 87 2.31 -1.26 -9.24
CA TYR A 87 1.55 -0.17 -9.83
C TYR A 87 1.49 -0.29 -11.35
N HIS A 88 2.55 -0.77 -12.01
CA HIS A 88 2.53 -1.02 -13.45
C HIS A 88 1.43 -2.02 -13.82
N GLU A 89 1.19 -3.06 -13.00
CA GLU A 89 0.09 -4.00 -13.24
C GLU A 89 -1.29 -3.31 -13.27
N LEU A 90 -1.49 -2.24 -12.49
CA LEU A 90 -2.74 -1.47 -12.52
C LEU A 90 -2.98 -0.79 -13.87
N THR A 91 -1.92 -0.42 -14.59
CA THR A 91 -2.02 0.22 -15.91
C THR A 91 -2.26 -0.79 -17.03
N GLN A 92 -2.16 -2.09 -16.75
CA GLN A 92 -2.35 -3.17 -17.73
C GLN A 92 -3.80 -3.68 -17.80
N VAL A 93 -4.71 -3.10 -17.01
CA VAL A 93 -6.13 -3.48 -16.99
C VAL A 93 -7.02 -2.26 -17.26
N PRO A 94 -8.16 -2.40 -17.98
CA PRO A 94 -9.01 -1.25 -18.28
C PRO A 94 -9.57 -0.53 -17.05
N VAL A 95 -9.95 -1.30 -16.04
CA VAL A 95 -10.49 -0.76 -14.76
C VAL A 95 -9.89 -1.57 -13.61
N PRO A 96 -8.88 -1.05 -12.90
CA PRO A 96 -8.37 -1.69 -11.69
C PRO A 96 -9.39 -1.58 -10.55
N ARG A 97 -9.37 -2.55 -9.62
CA ARG A 97 -10.21 -2.51 -8.41
C ARG A 97 -9.54 -1.80 -7.23
N TRP A 98 -8.27 -1.45 -7.36
CA TRP A 98 -7.56 -0.68 -6.34
C TRP A 98 -8.06 0.76 -6.34
N PRO A 99 -8.46 1.31 -5.19
CA PRO A 99 -9.00 2.65 -5.09
C PRO A 99 -7.94 3.71 -5.37
N LEU A 100 -8.38 4.88 -5.82
CA LEU A 100 -7.50 6.01 -6.11
C LEU A 100 -6.68 6.42 -4.87
N SER A 101 -7.25 6.30 -3.66
CA SER A 101 -6.59 6.58 -2.38
C SER A 101 -5.31 5.77 -2.13
N ALA A 102 -5.14 4.63 -2.80
CA ALA A 102 -3.98 3.75 -2.70
C ALA A 102 -2.89 4.06 -3.74
N THR A 103 -3.14 5.00 -4.65
CA THR A 103 -2.22 5.35 -5.73
C THR A 103 -1.50 6.67 -5.44
N VAL A 104 -0.30 6.80 -5.99
CA VAL A 104 0.50 8.04 -5.96
C VAL A 104 0.67 8.49 -7.40
N ARG A 105 0.30 9.74 -7.68
CA ARG A 105 0.38 10.30 -9.03
C ARG A 105 1.83 10.37 -9.47
N GLY A 106 2.12 9.86 -10.67
CA GLY A 106 3.46 9.92 -11.26
C GLY A 106 4.48 8.91 -10.72
N VAL A 107 4.11 8.06 -9.74
CA VAL A 107 5.07 7.16 -9.06
C VAL A 107 5.90 6.29 -10.02
N LEU A 108 5.28 5.81 -11.11
CA LEU A 108 5.94 4.97 -12.11
C LEU A 108 7.00 5.68 -12.95
N ALA A 109 7.09 7.01 -12.88
CA ALA A 109 8.21 7.74 -13.48
C ALA A 109 9.51 7.54 -12.68
N ASP A 110 9.40 7.23 -11.38
CA ASP A 110 10.54 7.10 -10.47
C ASP A 110 10.78 5.63 -10.06
N PHE A 111 9.74 4.90 -9.65
CA PHE A 111 9.85 3.52 -9.17
C PHE A 111 8.51 2.76 -9.10
N ASP A 112 8.56 1.46 -8.82
CA ASP A 112 7.39 0.62 -8.55
C ASP A 112 7.48 -0.11 -7.18
N LEU A 113 6.37 -0.68 -6.68
CA LEU A 113 6.31 -1.46 -5.44
C LEU A 113 7.32 -2.63 -5.39
N PRO A 114 7.57 -3.38 -6.47
CA PRO A 114 8.65 -4.38 -6.48
C PRO A 114 10.01 -3.79 -6.13
N ASP A 115 10.30 -2.55 -6.51
CA ASP A 115 11.56 -1.87 -6.20
C ASP A 115 11.66 -1.57 -4.70
N CYS A 116 10.58 -1.07 -4.10
CA CYS A 116 10.48 -0.94 -2.64
C CYS A 116 10.68 -2.29 -1.95
N HIS A 117 10.06 -3.36 -2.45
CA HIS A 117 10.25 -4.70 -1.89
C HIS A 117 11.68 -5.22 -2.05
N ARG A 118 12.41 -4.83 -3.12
CA ARG A 118 13.84 -5.17 -3.28
C ARG A 118 14.67 -4.42 -2.24
N LEU A 119 14.45 -3.11 -2.08
CA LEU A 119 15.09 -2.29 -1.05
C LEU A 119 14.87 -2.88 0.34
N LEU A 120 13.62 -3.23 0.67
CA LEU A 120 13.29 -3.85 1.96
C LEU A 120 13.99 -5.19 2.18
N ARG A 121 14.20 -6.00 1.14
CA ARG A 121 14.91 -7.28 1.26
C ARG A 121 16.40 -7.13 1.54
N ALA A 122 17.02 -6.01 1.16
CA ALA A 122 18.43 -5.77 1.42
C ALA A 122 18.70 -5.65 2.93
N ASP A 123 17.83 -4.91 3.64
CA ASP A 123 18.10 -4.52 5.03
C ASP A 123 17.08 -5.05 6.05
N LYS A 124 15.96 -5.64 5.60
CA LYS A 124 14.82 -6.00 6.46
C LYS A 124 14.21 -7.36 6.10
N LYS A 125 13.50 -7.94 7.07
CA LYS A 125 12.77 -9.19 6.86
C LYS A 125 11.39 -8.89 6.28
N ILE A 126 11.13 -9.28 5.03
CA ILE A 126 9.82 -9.10 4.38
C ILE A 126 9.17 -10.45 4.04
N ALA A 127 7.88 -10.59 4.35
CA ALA A 127 7.03 -11.69 3.93
C ALA A 127 5.81 -11.14 3.17
N ILE A 128 5.56 -11.65 1.96
CA ILE A 128 4.36 -11.32 1.18
C ILE A 128 3.50 -12.58 1.11
N VAL A 129 2.29 -12.50 1.65
CA VAL A 129 1.37 -13.62 1.80
C VAL A 129 0.16 -13.40 0.91
N GLN A 130 -0.08 -14.33 -0.01
CA GLN A 130 -1.24 -14.33 -0.92
C GLN A 130 -1.45 -12.96 -1.63
N PRO A 131 -0.47 -12.47 -2.41
CA PRO A 131 -0.62 -11.19 -3.11
C PRO A 131 -1.84 -11.18 -4.03
N TRP A 132 -2.37 -9.97 -4.27
CA TRP A 132 -3.52 -9.72 -5.11
C TRP A 132 -3.12 -9.10 -6.45
N ASP A 133 -3.89 -9.42 -7.49
CA ASP A 133 -3.78 -8.80 -8.81
C ASP A 133 -4.40 -7.39 -8.84
N ALA A 134 -4.33 -6.72 -9.99
CA ALA A 134 -4.96 -5.41 -10.21
C ALA A 134 -6.50 -5.40 -10.02
N ARG A 135 -7.14 -6.58 -9.97
CA ARG A 135 -8.57 -6.76 -9.71
C ARG A 135 -8.86 -7.24 -8.29
N MET A 136 -7.89 -7.11 -7.36
CA MET A 136 -8.00 -7.55 -5.96
C MET A 136 -8.36 -9.03 -5.80
N ARG A 137 -7.87 -9.88 -6.70
CA ARG A 137 -8.07 -11.33 -6.62
C ARG A 137 -6.80 -12.00 -6.12
N PRO A 138 -6.92 -13.00 -5.23
CA PRO A 138 -5.78 -13.84 -4.86
C PRO A 138 -5.12 -14.45 -6.09
N LEU A 139 -3.80 -14.31 -6.19
CA LEU A 139 -3.05 -15.09 -7.16
C LEU A 139 -3.19 -16.59 -6.84
N PRO A 140 -3.26 -17.45 -7.87
CA PRO A 140 -3.19 -18.89 -7.67
C PRO A 140 -1.90 -19.25 -6.93
N LYS A 141 -1.99 -20.19 -5.98
CA LYS A 141 -0.81 -20.70 -5.27
C LYS A 141 0.17 -21.20 -6.33
N ARG A 142 1.40 -20.69 -6.34
CA ARG A 142 2.47 -21.27 -7.17
C ARG A 142 2.55 -22.74 -6.82
N GLY A 143 2.23 -23.61 -7.80
CA GLY A 143 2.40 -25.04 -7.65
C GLY A 143 3.82 -25.32 -7.17
N ARG A 144 3.94 -26.10 -6.10
CA ARG A 144 5.24 -26.58 -5.61
C ARG A 144 5.77 -27.46 -6.75
N LYS A 145 6.70 -26.97 -7.58
CA LYS A 145 7.40 -27.84 -8.54
C LYS A 145 8.00 -28.96 -7.70
N GLY A 146 7.47 -30.18 -7.90
CA GLY A 146 7.98 -31.38 -7.25
C GLY A 146 9.47 -31.51 -7.55
N ARG A 147 10.21 -31.86 -6.50
CA ARG A 147 11.57 -32.36 -6.62
C ARG A 147 11.57 -33.64 -7.43
#